data_AF-A0A2V8C2X7-F1
#
_entry.id   AF-A0A2V8C2X7-F1
#
_cell.length_a   1.000
_cell.length_b   1.000
_cell.length_c   1.000
_cell.angle_alpha   90.00
_cell.angle_beta   90.00
_cell.angle_gamma   90.00
#
_symmetry.space_group_name_H-M   'P 1'
#
loop_
_entity.id
_entity.type
_entity.pdbx_description
1 polymer ?
#
loop_
_entity_poly.entity_id
_entity_poly.type
_entity_poly.pdbx_seq_one_letter_code
_entity_poly.pdbx_strand_id
1 'polypeptide(L)'
;MWSGAGQQVPVFRSAVDLVNVGVTVTDRKGGLVDGLTADDFEIFEDGKKQTIRHFAAGDVEAGQAGPTMHLGVLLDVSESMGEDMRFTKTAAIKFLNTLTDAADITVVDFDTEVRVARYSQNEFPRVV
;
A
#
# COMPACT_ATOMS: atom_id res chain seq x y z
N MET A 1 -38.62 -7.71 -52.32
CA MET A 1 -38.16 -8.26 -51.03
C MET A 1 -37.14 -7.28 -50.48
N TRP A 2 -37.48 -6.51 -49.42
CA TRP A 2 -36.56 -5.58 -48.77
C TRP A 2 -35.97 -6.27 -47.53
N SER A 3 -34.66 -6.43 -47.50
CA SER A 3 -33.91 -6.94 -46.35
C SER A 3 -33.51 -5.75 -45.46
N GLY A 4 -33.95 -5.74 -44.20
CA GLY A 4 -33.57 -4.72 -43.22
C GLY A 4 -32.13 -4.90 -42.78
N ALA A 5 -31.31 -3.85 -42.94
CA ALA A 5 -29.96 -3.79 -42.39
C ALA A 5 -30.05 -3.66 -40.86
N GLY A 6 -29.44 -4.60 -40.13
CA GLY A 6 -29.30 -4.51 -38.68
C GLY A 6 -28.46 -3.30 -38.30
N GLN A 7 -29.09 -2.29 -37.70
CA GLN A 7 -28.38 -1.15 -37.12
C GLN A 7 -27.49 -1.65 -35.98
N GLN A 8 -26.17 -1.56 -36.17
CA GLN A 8 -25.21 -1.82 -35.11
C GLN A 8 -25.38 -0.77 -34.02
N VAL A 9 -25.74 -1.22 -32.81
CA VAL A 9 -25.87 -0.36 -31.64
C VAL A 9 -24.49 0.20 -31.29
N PRO A 10 -24.30 1.53 -31.25
CA PRO A 10 -23.03 2.13 -30.88
C PRO A 10 -22.65 1.77 -29.44
N VAL A 11 -21.48 1.18 -29.24
CA VAL A 11 -20.92 0.93 -27.91
C VAL A 11 -20.02 2.09 -27.53
N PHE A 12 -20.43 2.86 -26.54
CA PHE A 12 -19.60 3.92 -25.96
C PHE A 12 -18.76 3.34 -24.83
N ARG A 13 -17.43 3.51 -24.91
CA ARG A 13 -16.49 3.17 -23.83
C ARG A 13 -16.09 4.46 -23.13
N SER A 14 -16.25 4.48 -21.81
CA SER A 14 -15.72 5.52 -20.93
C SER A 14 -14.61 4.89 -20.09
N ALA A 15 -13.48 5.59 -20.00
CA ALA A 15 -12.40 5.31 -19.05
C ALA A 15 -12.41 6.41 -17.99
N VAL A 16 -12.10 6.05 -16.75
CA VAL A 16 -11.92 6.98 -15.63
C VAL A 16 -10.47 6.84 -15.19
N ASP A 17 -9.69 7.91 -15.34
CA ASP A 17 -8.33 7.97 -14.83
C ASP A 17 -8.36 8.55 -13.41
N LEU A 18 -8.11 7.72 -12.41
CA LEU A 18 -7.97 8.12 -11.00
C LEU A 18 -6.48 8.14 -10.65
N VAL A 19 -6.01 9.26 -10.10
CA VAL A 19 -4.63 9.41 -9.62
C VAL A 19 -4.63 9.39 -8.10
N ASN A 20 -3.78 8.54 -7.52
CA ASN A 20 -3.60 8.45 -6.06
C ASN A 20 -2.42 9.31 -5.63
N VAL A 21 -2.62 10.15 -4.61
CA VAL A 21 -1.58 11.01 -4.02
C VAL A 21 -1.44 10.66 -2.54
N GLY A 22 -0.25 10.21 -2.13
CA GLY A 22 0.07 9.96 -0.72
C GLY A 22 0.67 11.22 -0.08
N VAL A 23 0.15 11.60 1.09
CA VAL A 23 0.61 12.79 1.83
C VAL A 23 0.86 12.42 3.29
N THR A 24 1.99 12.86 3.84
CA THR A 24 2.31 12.76 5.27
C THR A 24 2.46 14.17 5.83
N VAL A 25 1.70 14.50 6.87
CA VAL A 25 1.74 15.81 7.52
C VAL A 25 2.38 15.68 8.89
N THR A 26 3.38 16.51 9.16
CA THR A 26 4.12 16.52 10.43
C THR A 26 4.12 17.90 11.08
N ASP A 27 4.12 17.93 12.40
CA ASP A 27 4.32 19.16 13.17
C ASP A 27 5.80 19.62 13.16
N ARG A 28 6.08 20.75 13.83
CA ARG A 28 7.46 21.28 13.92
C ARG A 28 8.45 20.39 14.68
N LYS A 29 7.94 19.44 15.47
CA LYS A 29 8.74 18.49 16.26
C LYS A 29 8.90 17.14 15.54
N GLY A 30 8.30 16.97 14.36
CA GLY A 30 8.31 15.73 13.59
C GLY A 30 7.24 14.72 14.01
N GLY A 31 6.30 15.10 14.87
CA GLY A 31 5.14 14.28 15.19
C GLY A 31 4.14 14.27 14.04
N LEU A 32 3.48 13.13 13.80
CA LEU A 32 2.40 13.05 12.82
C LEU A 32 1.22 13.90 13.28
N VAL A 33 0.63 14.64 12.34
CA VAL A 33 -0.62 15.38 12.57
C VAL A 33 -1.79 14.48 12.19
N ASP A 34 -2.65 14.20 13.18
CA ASP A 34 -3.82 13.35 13.11
C ASP A 34 -5.11 14.16 12.90
N GLY A 35 -6.20 13.47 12.54
CA GLY A 35 -7.54 14.06 12.44
C GLY A 35 -7.77 15.00 11.25
N LEU A 36 -6.88 15.03 10.26
CA LEU A 36 -7.04 15.82 9.04
C LEU A 36 -8.18 15.27 8.16
N THR A 37 -8.93 16.19 7.56
CA THR A 37 -10.06 15.91 6.69
C THR A 37 -9.77 16.33 5.25
N ALA A 38 -10.59 15.91 4.29
CA ALA A 38 -10.43 16.31 2.89
C ALA A 38 -10.47 17.84 2.70
N ASP A 39 -11.19 18.57 3.55
CA ASP A 39 -11.33 20.02 3.48
C ASP A 39 -10.06 20.77 3.87
N ASP A 40 -9.11 20.10 4.54
CA ASP A 40 -7.80 20.64 4.90
C ASP A 40 -6.79 20.61 3.75
N PHE A 41 -7.18 20.05 2.59
CA PHE A 41 -6.31 19.89 1.42
C PHE A 41 -6.85 20.56 0.17
N GLU A 42 -5.95 21.14 -0.61
CA GLU A 42 -6.22 21.59 -1.97
C GLU A 42 -5.19 20.97 -2.92
N ILE A 43 -5.68 20.26 -3.94
CA ILE A 43 -4.84 19.68 -4.99
C ILE A 43 -4.90 20.59 -6.21
N PHE A 44 -3.74 20.92 -6.78
CA PHE A 44 -3.63 21.67 -8.01
C PHE A 44 -2.81 20.88 -9.03
N GLU A 45 -3.27 20.88 -10.28
CA GLU A 45 -2.53 20.35 -11.42
C GLU A 45 -2.45 21.45 -12.48
N ASP A 46 -1.23 21.81 -12.90
CA ASP A 46 -0.97 22.92 -13.82
C ASP A 46 -1.68 24.23 -13.43
N GLY A 47 -1.73 24.51 -12.12
CA GLY A 47 -2.38 25.70 -11.56
C GLY A 47 -3.92 25.65 -11.51
N LYS A 48 -4.55 24.53 -11.89
CA LYS A 48 -6.00 24.32 -11.79
C LYS A 48 -6.33 23.47 -10.57
N LYS A 49 -7.30 23.93 -9.75
CA LYS A 49 -7.79 23.19 -8.58
C LYS A 49 -8.51 21.92 -9.02
N GLN A 50 -8.09 20.79 -8.47
CA GLN A 50 -8.65 19.47 -8.70
C GLN A 50 -9.63 19.09 -7.58
N THR A 51 -10.68 18.35 -7.94
CA THR A 51 -11.63 17.85 -6.95
C THR A 51 -11.12 16.55 -6.34
N ILE A 52 -11.00 16.52 -5.01
CA ILE A 52 -10.73 15.28 -4.28
C ILE A 52 -11.98 14.40 -4.35
N ARG A 53 -11.88 13.25 -5.04
CA ARG A 53 -13.00 12.31 -5.21
C ARG A 53 -13.07 11.27 -4.11
N HIS A 54 -11.90 10.83 -3.64
CA HIS A 54 -11.75 9.88 -2.54
C HIS A 54 -10.70 10.43 -1.60
N PHE A 55 -10.99 10.38 -0.31
CA PHE A 55 -10.07 10.71 0.77
C PHE A 55 -10.05 9.54 1.73
N ALA A 56 -8.85 9.14 2.14
CA ALA A 56 -8.65 8.11 3.14
C ALA A 56 -7.61 8.63 4.12
N ALA A 57 -8.03 8.85 5.36
CA ALA A 57 -7.10 9.13 6.43
C ALA A 57 -6.25 7.88 6.70
N GLY A 58 -4.98 8.06 7.07
CA GLY A 58 -4.09 6.97 7.44
C GLY A 58 -4.44 6.31 8.79
N ASP A 59 -5.43 6.84 9.51
CA ASP A 59 -5.88 6.29 10.78
C ASP A 59 -6.76 5.07 10.57
N VAL A 60 -6.22 3.90 10.93
CA VAL A 60 -6.91 2.60 10.94
C VAL A 60 -8.14 2.62 11.86
N GLU A 61 -8.16 3.49 12.86
CA GLU A 61 -9.27 3.63 13.81
C GLU A 61 -10.49 4.37 13.26
N ALA A 62 -10.34 5.18 12.20
CA ALA A 62 -11.40 6.08 11.72
C ALA A 62 -12.53 5.40 10.93
N GLY A 63 -12.62 4.07 10.95
CA GLY A 63 -13.66 3.30 10.24
C GLY A 63 -13.64 3.46 8.72
N GLN A 64 -12.67 4.21 8.19
CA GLN A 64 -12.39 4.38 6.77
C GLN A 64 -11.19 3.50 6.46
N ALA A 65 -11.43 2.39 5.75
CA ALA A 65 -10.34 1.54 5.30
C ALA A 65 -9.43 2.38 4.40
N GLY A 66 -8.22 2.68 4.88
CA GLY A 66 -7.15 3.22 4.06
C GLY A 66 -6.84 2.30 2.88
N PRO A 67 -6.02 2.75 1.91
CA PRO A 67 -5.53 1.85 0.87
C PRO A 67 -4.88 0.63 1.51
N THR A 68 -5.16 -0.57 0.97
CA THR A 68 -4.59 -1.81 1.49
C THR A 68 -3.07 -1.72 1.55
N MET A 69 -2.52 -1.96 2.73
CA MET A 69 -1.07 -1.91 2.94
C MET A 69 -0.44 -3.17 2.35
N HIS A 70 0.48 -2.99 1.40
CA HIS A 70 1.33 -4.03 0.84
C HIS A 70 2.76 -3.81 1.34
N LEU A 71 3.33 -4.72 2.13
CA LEU A 71 4.64 -4.54 2.74
C LEU A 71 5.71 -5.41 2.06
N GLY A 72 6.83 -4.79 1.66
CA GLY A 72 8.05 -5.49 1.26
C GLY A 72 9.15 -5.28 2.30
N VAL A 73 9.74 -6.36 2.81
CA VAL A 73 10.90 -6.33 3.71
C VAL A 73 12.08 -7.00 3.03
N LEU A 74 13.21 -6.29 2.96
CA LEU A 74 14.46 -6.80 2.42
C LEU A 74 15.42 -7.02 3.59
N LEU A 75 15.91 -8.24 3.75
CA LEU A 75 16.81 -8.65 4.82
C LEU A 75 18.17 -9.05 4.22
N ASP A 76 19.23 -8.39 4.66
CA ASP A 76 20.61 -8.83 4.40
C ASP A 76 20.88 -10.08 5.26
N VAL A 77 21.38 -11.15 4.63
CA VAL A 77 21.79 -12.39 5.32
C VAL A 77 23.25 -12.74 5.04
N SER A 78 24.07 -11.75 4.69
CA SER A 78 25.49 -11.94 4.41
C SER A 78 26.30 -12.39 5.63
N GLU A 79 27.49 -12.94 5.38
CA GLU A 79 28.39 -13.48 6.41
C GLU A 79 28.73 -12.45 7.51
N SER A 80 28.63 -11.15 7.20
CA SER A 80 28.77 -10.03 8.14
C SER A 80 27.64 -9.91 9.18
N MET A 81 26.49 -10.54 8.95
CA MET A 81 25.34 -10.60 9.87
C MET A 81 25.52 -11.65 10.97
N GLY A 82 26.59 -12.46 10.95
CA GLY A 82 27.11 -13.36 12.00
C GLY A 82 26.15 -13.78 13.14
N GLU A 83 26.56 -13.54 14.40
CA GLU A 83 25.77 -13.90 15.61
C GLU A 83 24.43 -13.14 15.73
N ASP A 84 24.32 -11.99 15.05
CA ASP A 84 23.13 -11.13 15.05
C ASP A 84 21.99 -11.67 14.17
N MET A 85 22.28 -12.58 13.24
CA MET A 85 21.30 -13.14 12.29
C MET A 85 20.09 -13.78 12.98
N ARG A 86 20.31 -14.56 14.04
CA ARG A 86 19.21 -15.20 14.80
C ARG A 86 18.34 -14.19 15.52
N PHE A 87 18.95 -13.14 16.07
CA PHE A 87 18.25 -12.07 16.75
C PHE A 87 17.47 -11.20 15.77
N THR A 88 18.09 -10.78 14.67
CA THR A 88 17.48 -9.97 13.60
C THR A 88 16.32 -10.70 12.92
N LYS A 89 16.45 -12.01 12.62
CA LYS A 89 15.31 -12.81 12.12
C LYS A 89 14.15 -12.84 13.11
N THR A 90 14.45 -13.05 14.39
CA THR A 90 13.40 -13.08 15.44
C THR A 90 12.71 -11.72 15.60
N ALA A 91 13.48 -10.63 15.56
CA ALA A 91 12.95 -9.27 15.66
C ALA A 91 12.12 -8.89 14.42
N ALA A 92 12.58 -9.24 13.22
CA ALA A 92 11.84 -9.04 11.98
C ALA A 92 10.52 -9.83 11.98
N ILE A 93 10.53 -11.09 12.39
CA ILE A 93 9.30 -11.90 12.52
C ILE A 93 8.35 -11.27 13.54
N LYS A 94 8.85 -10.86 14.71
CA LYS A 94 8.02 -10.20 15.73
C LYS A 94 7.41 -8.90 15.22
N PHE A 95 8.19 -8.08 14.50
CA PHE A 95 7.71 -6.85 13.88
C PHE A 95 6.65 -7.13 12.80
N LEU A 96 6.89 -8.09 11.90
CA LEU A 96 5.91 -8.48 10.89
C LEU A 96 4.61 -8.99 11.52
N ASN A 97 4.68 -9.69 12.65
CA ASN A 97 3.51 -10.14 13.41
C ASN A 97 2.73 -8.99 14.06
N THR A 98 3.30 -7.79 14.23
CA THR A 98 2.56 -6.61 14.73
C THR A 98 1.73 -5.92 13.64
N LEU A 99 1.95 -6.24 12.37
CA LEU A 99 1.29 -5.59 11.23
C LEU A 99 0.06 -6.39 10.78
N THR A 100 -0.97 -6.40 11.63
CA THR A 100 -2.21 -7.15 11.40
C THR A 100 -3.06 -6.63 10.25
N ASP A 101 -2.78 -5.42 9.76
CA ASP A 101 -3.59 -4.74 8.74
C ASP A 101 -2.96 -4.78 7.34
N ALA A 102 -1.79 -5.42 7.19
CA ALA A 102 -1.13 -5.60 5.89
C ALA A 102 -1.81 -6.70 5.07
N ALA A 103 -2.21 -6.43 3.84
CA ALA A 103 -2.85 -7.40 2.95
C ALA A 103 -1.90 -8.54 2.52
N ASP A 104 -0.64 -8.19 2.26
CA ASP A 104 0.43 -9.15 1.98
C ASP A 104 1.79 -8.63 2.46
N ILE A 105 2.68 -9.58 2.74
CA ILE A 105 4.03 -9.33 3.22
C ILE A 105 4.99 -10.12 2.33
N THR A 106 5.85 -9.40 1.61
CA THR A 106 6.94 -10.00 0.82
C THR A 106 8.24 -9.86 1.60
N VAL A 107 8.90 -10.98 1.90
CA VAL A 107 10.22 -10.99 2.53
C VAL A 107 11.24 -11.46 1.49
N VAL A 108 12.21 -10.61 1.22
CA VAL A 108 13.33 -10.92 0.33
C VAL A 108 14.58 -11.04 1.19
N ASP A 109 15.25 -12.18 1.16
CA ASP A 109 16.58 -12.30 1.72
C ASP A 109 17.64 -12.19 0.61
N PHE A 110 18.75 -11.51 0.93
CA PHE A 110 19.86 -11.35 0.00
C PHE A 110 21.20 -11.62 0.69
N ASP A 111 22.01 -12.44 0.05
CA ASP A 111 23.45 -12.54 0.28
C ASP A 111 24.12 -12.59 -1.10
N THR A 112 24.59 -13.75 -1.55
CA THR A 112 25.18 -13.92 -2.90
C THR A 112 24.13 -14.26 -3.96
N GLU A 113 23.00 -14.82 -3.54
CA GLU A 113 21.81 -15.10 -4.36
C GLU A 113 20.60 -14.39 -3.74
N VAL A 114 19.69 -13.87 -4.58
CA VAL A 114 18.42 -13.28 -4.15
C VAL A 114 17.38 -14.39 -4.01
N ARG A 115 16.79 -14.57 -2.83
CA ARG A 115 15.61 -15.44 -2.66
C ARG A 115 14.42 -14.60 -2.24
N VAL A 116 13.35 -14.69 -3.03
CA VAL A 116 12.09 -13.98 -2.77
C VAL A 116 11.09 -14.96 -2.17
N ALA A 117 10.60 -14.66 -0.98
CA ALA A 117 9.46 -15.35 -0.40
C ALA A 117 8.30 -14.37 -0.25
N ARG A 118 7.18 -14.66 -0.90
CA ARG A 118 5.94 -13.89 -0.75
C ARG A 118 5.00 -14.68 0.15
N TYR A 119 4.51 -14.04 1.20
CA TYR A 119 3.55 -14.64 2.11
C TYR A 119 2.28 -13.80 2.07
N SER A 120 1.15 -14.43 1.77
CA SER A 120 -0.15 -13.84 2.11
C SER A 120 -0.37 -13.93 3.62
N GLN A 121 -1.21 -13.07 4.22
CA GLN A 121 -1.53 -13.19 5.66
C GLN A 121 -2.05 -14.58 6.06
N ASN A 122 -2.66 -15.31 5.12
CA ASN A 122 -3.18 -16.66 5.35
C ASN A 122 -2.09 -17.74 5.41
N GLU A 123 -0.87 -17.43 4.97
CA GLU A 123 0.27 -18.36 4.89
C GLU A 123 1.34 -18.08 5.94
N PHE A 124 1.27 -16.95 6.66
CA PHE A 124 2.15 -16.70 7.79
C PHE A 124 1.74 -17.63 8.95
N PRO A 125 2.59 -18.56 9.41
CA PRO A 125 2.30 -19.32 10.61
C PRO A 125 2.21 -18.33 11.77
N ARG A 126 1.04 -18.28 12.43
CA ARG A 126 0.89 -17.62 13.72
C ARG A 126 1.76 -18.37 14.72
N VAL A 127 3.03 -17.98 14.82
CA VAL A 127 3.93 -18.54 15.83
C VAL A 127 3.61 -17.82 17.13
N VAL A 128 2.85 -18.52 17.98
CA VAL A 128 2.57 -18.16 19.38
C VAL A 128 3.87 -18.24 20.19
#